data_AF-A0A1H4D5F5-F1
#
_entry.id   AF-A0A1H4D5F5-F1
#
_cell.length_a   1.000
_cell.length_b   1.000
_cell.length_c   1.000
_cell.angle_alpha   90.00
_cell.angle_beta   90.00
_cell.angle_gamma   90.00
#
_symmetry.space_group_name_H-M   'P 1'
#
loop_
_entity.id
_entity.type
_entity.pdbx_description
1 polymer ?
#
loop_
_entity_poly.entity_id
_entity_poly.type
_entity_poly.pdbx_seq_one_letter_code
_entity_poly.pdbx_strand_id
1 'polypeptide(L)'
;MGMIQTDKGTKKFTEKEKLSILKEAEKEGVKKTLNKYNLYPATYYYWKKKYSNLGSDGSLPNSKGIYDASAVRKLEKENSALKQLLAEKELESKLKDEMLKKKYPHLRKLL
;
A
#
# COMPACT_ATOMS: atom_id res chain seq x y z
N MET A 1 -2.99 -29.46 -12.59
CA MET A 1 -2.66 -28.08 -13.02
C MET A 1 -1.25 -28.07 -13.56
N GLY A 2 -1.09 -28.01 -14.88
CA GLY A 2 0.20 -28.20 -15.55
C GLY A 2 1.09 -26.97 -15.46
N MET A 3 2.33 -27.16 -15.04
CA MET A 3 3.38 -26.14 -15.06
C MET A 3 3.76 -25.83 -16.51
N ILE A 4 3.72 -24.56 -16.90
CA ILE A 4 4.18 -24.13 -18.22
C ILE A 4 5.72 -24.15 -18.21
N GLN A 5 6.29 -25.12 -18.92
CA GLN A 5 7.72 -25.20 -19.21
C GLN A 5 7.99 -24.41 -20.51
N THR A 6 8.98 -23.52 -20.50
CA THR A 6 9.50 -22.94 -21.75
C THR A 6 10.39 -23.93 -22.47
N ASP A 7 10.61 -23.72 -23.77
CA ASP A 7 11.61 -24.39 -24.61
C ASP A 7 12.98 -24.57 -23.92
N LYS A 8 13.42 -23.60 -23.12
CA LYS A 8 14.67 -23.62 -22.34
C LYS A 8 14.59 -24.34 -20.98
N GLY A 9 13.56 -25.15 -20.73
CA GLY A 9 13.37 -25.88 -19.46
C GLY A 9 13.10 -25.00 -18.23
N THR A 10 12.87 -23.70 -18.42
CA THR A 10 12.62 -22.77 -17.32
C THR A 10 11.13 -22.80 -16.97
N LYS A 11 10.80 -23.18 -15.73
CA LYS A 11 9.43 -23.12 -15.22
C LYS A 11 9.01 -21.66 -15.04
N LYS A 12 7.94 -21.24 -15.72
CA LYS A 12 7.36 -19.91 -15.50
C LYS A 12 6.23 -20.00 -14.48
N PHE A 13 6.40 -19.33 -13.36
CA PHE A 13 5.35 -19.15 -12.36
C PHE A 13 4.74 -17.76 -12.51
N THR A 14 3.41 -17.72 -12.58
CA THR A 14 2.62 -16.49 -12.46
C THR A 14 2.75 -15.90 -11.06
N GLU A 15 2.36 -14.65 -10.90
CA GLU A 15 2.41 -13.96 -9.61
C GLU A 15 1.52 -14.63 -8.56
N LYS A 16 0.30 -15.01 -8.94
CA LYS A 16 -0.64 -15.73 -8.07
C LYS A 16 -0.08 -17.07 -7.60
N GLU A 17 0.59 -17.80 -8.51
CA GLU A 17 1.23 -19.07 -8.16
C GLU A 17 2.40 -18.87 -7.19
N LYS A 18 3.25 -17.86 -7.41
CA LYS A 18 4.35 -17.53 -6.49
C LYS A 18 3.83 -17.22 -5.08
N LEU A 19 2.78 -16.41 -4.97
CA LEU A 19 2.14 -16.10 -3.68
C LEU A 19 1.54 -17.34 -3.02
N SER A 20 0.88 -18.21 -3.79
CA SER A 20 0.35 -19.48 -3.28
C SER A 20 1.45 -20.38 -2.73
N ILE A 21 2.57 -20.51 -3.46
CA ILE A 21 3.73 -21.31 -3.05
C ILE A 21 4.37 -20.74 -1.78
N LEU A 22 4.48 -19.41 -1.65
CA LEU A 22 5.00 -18.78 -0.42
C LEU A 22 4.11 -19.07 0.79
N LYS A 23 2.79 -18.95 0.65
CA LYS A 23 1.81 -19.27 1.70
C LYS A 23 1.82 -20.75 2.09
N GLU A 24 1.97 -21.64 1.11
CA GLU A 24 2.10 -23.07 1.36
C GLU A 24 3.38 -23.38 2.14
N ALA A 25 4.50 -22.76 1.79
CA ALA A 25 5.78 -22.94 2.48
C ALA A 25 5.76 -22.46 3.94
N GLU A 26 4.93 -21.46 4.28
CA GLU A 26 4.71 -21.02 5.66
C GLU A 26 3.91 -22.03 6.48
N LYS A 27 2.96 -22.73 5.85
CA LYS A 27 2.10 -23.72 6.52
C LYS A 27 2.73 -25.10 6.62
N GLU A 28 3.28 -25.60 5.50
CA GLU A 28 3.77 -26.98 5.37
C GLU A 28 5.29 -27.09 5.60
N GLY A 29 5.99 -25.96 5.56
CA GLY A 29 7.43 -25.84 5.75
C GLY A 29 8.20 -25.78 4.43
N VAL A 30 9.17 -24.87 4.40
CA VAL A 30 9.96 -24.50 3.20
C VAL A 30 10.52 -25.72 2.46
N LYS A 31 11.19 -26.65 3.15
CA LYS A 31 11.86 -27.80 2.50
C LYS A 31 10.89 -28.68 1.71
N LYS A 32 9.69 -28.94 2.25
CA LYS A 32 8.67 -29.79 1.60
C LYS A 32 8.15 -29.12 0.34
N THR A 33 7.82 -27.84 0.44
CA THR A 33 7.32 -27.05 -0.68
C THR A 33 8.37 -26.89 -1.78
N LEU A 34 9.64 -26.66 -1.44
CA LEU A 34 10.73 -26.61 -2.43
C LEU A 34 10.85 -27.90 -3.23
N ASN A 35 10.78 -29.06 -2.56
CA ASN A 35 10.82 -30.36 -3.22
C ASN A 35 9.59 -30.58 -4.13
N LYS A 36 8.39 -30.22 -3.66
CA LYS A 36 7.13 -30.35 -4.40
C LYS A 36 7.13 -29.55 -5.70
N TYR A 37 7.63 -28.32 -5.67
CA TYR A 37 7.66 -27.44 -6.85
C TYR A 37 8.96 -27.54 -7.67
N ASN A 38 9.94 -28.32 -7.20
CA ASN A 38 11.31 -28.36 -7.69
C ASN A 38 11.90 -26.93 -7.80
N LEU A 39 11.85 -26.20 -6.69
CA LEU A 39 12.26 -24.81 -6.59
C LEU A 39 13.61 -24.72 -5.87
N TYR A 40 14.53 -23.95 -6.43
CA TYR A 40 15.79 -23.66 -5.76
C TYR A 40 15.57 -22.79 -4.51
N PRO A 41 16.25 -23.06 -3.38
CA PRO A 41 16.13 -22.25 -2.17
C PRO A 41 16.37 -20.75 -2.41
N ALA A 42 17.36 -20.41 -3.24
CA ALA A 42 17.66 -19.02 -3.58
C ALA A 42 16.46 -18.30 -4.23
N THR A 43 15.75 -18.98 -5.13
CA THR A 43 14.55 -18.44 -5.80
C THR A 43 13.43 -18.20 -4.80
N TYR A 44 13.22 -19.13 -3.86
CA TYR A 44 12.23 -18.97 -2.80
C TYR A 44 12.53 -17.77 -1.90
N TYR A 45 13.75 -17.64 -1.40
CA TYR A 45 14.11 -16.51 -0.53
C TYR A 45 14.10 -15.18 -1.27
N TYR A 46 14.46 -15.18 -2.56
CA TYR A 46 14.30 -14.01 -3.42
C TYR A 46 12.83 -13.59 -3.54
N TRP A 47 11.92 -14.54 -3.78
CA TRP A 47 10.49 -14.26 -3.77
C TRP A 47 10.05 -13.77 -2.39
N LYS A 48 10.34 -14.52 -1.32
CA LYS A 48 9.97 -14.13 0.05
C LYS A 48 10.37 -12.69 0.35
N LYS A 49 11.62 -12.29 0.10
CA LYS A 49 12.06 -10.90 0.28
C LYS A 49 11.27 -9.90 -0.57
N LYS A 50 10.99 -10.24 -1.84
CA LYS A 50 10.24 -9.38 -2.77
C LYS A 50 8.77 -9.19 -2.35
N TYR A 51 8.16 -10.23 -1.80
CA TYR A 51 6.74 -10.27 -1.41
C TYR A 51 6.50 -10.04 0.09
N SER A 52 7.53 -10.03 0.95
CA SER A 52 7.41 -9.62 2.36
C SER A 52 7.39 -8.11 2.53
N ASN A 53 7.96 -7.37 1.57
CA ASN A 53 7.88 -5.91 1.51
C ASN A 53 6.56 -5.41 0.88
N LEU A 54 5.64 -6.33 0.58
CA LEU A 54 4.29 -6.04 0.15
C LEU A 54 3.46 -5.72 1.39
N GLY A 55 2.93 -4.50 1.44
CA GLY A 55 1.80 -4.22 2.32
C GLY A 55 0.67 -5.22 2.06
N SER A 56 -0.26 -5.29 3.01
CA SER A 56 -1.40 -6.22 3.12
C SER A 56 -2.26 -6.47 1.88
N ASP A 57 -2.07 -5.73 0.79
CA ASP A 57 -2.86 -5.79 -0.45
C ASP A 57 -2.32 -6.79 -1.50
N GLY A 58 -1.21 -7.48 -1.25
CA GLY A 58 -0.83 -8.65 -2.07
C GLY A 58 -0.37 -8.35 -3.51
N SER A 59 -0.24 -7.08 -3.90
CA SER A 59 0.18 -6.62 -5.24
C SER A 59 1.66 -6.25 -5.23
N LEU A 60 2.50 -6.86 -6.09
CA LEU A 60 3.95 -6.56 -6.17
C LEU A 60 4.20 -5.05 -6.19
N PRO A 61 5.30 -4.55 -5.59
CA PRO A 61 5.83 -3.31 -6.10
C PRO A 61 6.28 -3.71 -7.50
N ASN A 62 5.67 -3.12 -8.53
CA ASN A 62 6.13 -3.30 -9.89
C ASN A 62 7.66 -3.31 -9.87
N SER A 63 8.29 -4.15 -10.70
CA SER A 63 9.74 -4.34 -10.74
C SER A 63 10.53 -3.10 -11.21
N LYS A 64 10.01 -1.90 -10.93
CA LYS A 64 10.65 -0.61 -10.97
C LYS A 64 10.40 0.00 -9.59
N GLY A 65 11.44 0.42 -8.89
CA GLY A 65 11.38 1.28 -7.69
C GLY A 65 10.80 2.66 -8.02
N ILE A 66 9.60 2.65 -8.60
CA ILE A 66 8.78 3.74 -9.07
C ILE A 66 7.37 3.33 -8.60
N TYR A 67 7.18 3.28 -7.27
CA TYR A 67 5.92 3.84 -6.78
C TYR A 67 5.87 5.21 -7.41
N ASP A 68 4.92 5.43 -8.30
CA ASP A 68 4.86 6.55 -9.22
C ASP A 68 5.15 7.84 -8.46
N ALA A 69 6.41 8.28 -8.47
CA ALA A 69 6.85 9.38 -7.63
C ALA A 69 6.12 10.66 -8.03
N SER A 70 5.63 10.69 -9.28
CA SER A 70 4.68 11.69 -9.76
C SER A 70 3.34 11.60 -9.06
N ALA A 71 2.74 10.41 -8.93
CA ALA A 71 1.50 10.21 -8.18
C ALA A 71 1.66 10.55 -6.69
N VAL A 72 2.76 10.14 -6.06
CA VAL A 72 3.05 10.49 -4.66
C VAL A 72 3.18 12.00 -4.49
N ARG A 73 3.97 12.68 -5.34
CA ARG A 73 4.11 14.14 -5.29
C ARG A 73 2.79 14.88 -5.56
N LYS A 74 1.95 14.36 -6.47
CA LYS A 74 0.62 14.92 -6.74
C LYS A 74 -0.28 14.80 -5.50
N LEU A 75 -0.31 13.63 -4.88
CA LEU A 75 -1.08 13.39 -3.66
C LEU A 75 -0.58 14.24 -2.50
N GLU A 76 0.73 14.40 -2.33
CA GLU A 76 1.32 15.27 -1.32
C GLU A 76 0.93 16.75 -1.53
N LYS A 77 0.96 17.22 -2.78
CA LYS A 77 0.56 18.58 -3.13
C LYS A 77 -0.93 18.81 -2.87
N GLU A 78 -1.78 17.87 -3.26
CA GLU A 78 -3.22 17.92 -3.02
C GLU A 78 -3.52 17.90 -1.51
N ASN A 79 -2.85 17.02 -0.75
CA ASN A 79 -2.99 16.95 0.70
C ASN A 79 -2.59 18.27 1.38
N SER A 80 -1.50 18.89 0.94
CA SER A 80 -1.07 20.21 1.43
C SER A 80 -2.11 21.29 1.13
N ALA A 81 -2.65 21.32 -0.09
CA ALA A 81 -3.69 22.28 -0.46
C ALA A 81 -4.98 22.10 0.35
N LEU A 82 -5.40 20.85 0.56
CA LEU A 82 -6.57 20.51 1.36
C LEU A 82 -6.41 20.93 2.82
N LYS A 83 -5.23 20.69 3.42
CA LYS A 83 -4.92 21.13 4.79
C LYS A 83 -4.98 22.64 4.93
N GLN A 84 -4.46 23.37 3.95
CA GLN A 84 -4.51 24.83 3.95
C GLN A 84 -5.96 25.34 3.86
N LEU A 85 -6.75 24.80 2.93
CA LEU A 85 -8.16 25.17 2.77
C LEU A 85 -8.97 24.88 4.03
N LEU A 86 -8.72 23.75 4.68
CA LEU A 86 -9.35 23.41 5.96
C LEU A 86 -8.98 24.42 7.06
N ALA A 87 -7.69 24.75 7.20
CA ALA A 87 -7.24 25.72 8.17
C ALA A 87 -7.86 27.11 7.95
N GLU A 88 -7.96 27.56 6.69
CA GLU A 88 -8.63 28.80 6.32
C GLU A 88 -10.12 28.78 6.68
N LYS A 89 -10.81 27.65 6.42
CA LYS A 89 -12.23 27.48 6.77
C LYS A 89 -12.47 27.49 8.28
N GLU A 90 -11.62 26.82 9.05
CA GLU A 90 -11.69 26.84 10.50
C GLU A 90 -11.44 28.25 11.07
N LEU A 91 -10.48 28.98 10.50
CA LEU A 91 -10.20 30.37 10.89
C LEU A 91 -11.38 31.30 10.56
N GLU A 92 -11.96 31.16 9.37
CA GLU A 92 -13.16 31.90 8.95
C GLU A 92 -14.33 31.64 9.91
N SER A 93 -14.54 30.38 10.32
CA SER A 93 -15.56 30.01 11.29
C SER A 93 -15.33 30.67 12.64
N LYS A 94 -14.11 30.60 13.18
CA LYS A 94 -13.75 31.21 14.47
C LYS A 94 -13.96 32.73 14.44
N LEU A 95 -13.56 33.40 13.36
CA LEU A 95 -13.77 34.83 13.18
C LEU A 95 -15.26 35.19 13.17
N LYS A 96 -16.11 34.41 12.49
CA LYS A 96 -17.56 34.60 12.51
C LYS A 96 -18.12 34.48 13.92
N ASP A 97 -17.70 33.46 14.66
CA ASP A 97 -18.14 33.24 16.04
C ASP A 97 -17.71 34.40 16.95
N GLU A 98 -16.48 34.89 16.80
CA GLU A 98 -15.99 36.05 17.55
C GLU A 98 -16.77 37.32 17.23
N MET A 99 -17.06 37.58 15.95
CA MET A 99 -17.88 38.72 15.54
C MET A 99 -19.30 38.63 16.11
N LEU A 100 -19.92 37.45 16.10
CA LEU A 100 -21.23 37.24 16.70
C LEU A 100 -21.19 37.48 18.22
N LYS A 101 -20.17 36.97 18.92
CA LYS A 101 -19.96 37.19 20.36
C LYS A 101 -19.70 38.65 20.72
N LYS A 102 -19.11 39.44 19.82
CA LYS A 102 -18.90 40.89 19.99
C LYS A 102 -20.17 41.68 19.71
N LYS A 103 -20.90 41.33 18.63
CA LYS A 103 -22.13 42.03 18.22
C LYS A 103 -23.31 41.74 19.15
N TYR A 104 -23.38 40.54 19.71
CA TYR A 104 -24.47 40.09 20.57
C TYR A 104 -23.95 39.56 21.91
N PRO A 105 -23.41 40.43 22.79
CA PRO A 105 -22.82 40.01 24.06
C PRO A 105 -23.84 39.39 25.02
N HIS A 106 -25.12 39.76 24.91
CA HIS A 106 -26.22 39.21 25.71
C HIS A 106 -26.61 37.77 25.31
N LEU A 107 -26.27 37.32 24.10
CA LEU A 107 -26.57 35.97 23.59
C LEU A 107 -25.46 34.94 23.90
N ARG A 108 -24.38 35.36 24.58
CA ARG A 108 -23.22 34.50 24.90
C ARG A 108 -23.53 33.26 25.75
N LYS A 109 -24.68 33.20 26.42
CA LYS A 109 -25.11 32.08 27.27
C LYS A 109 -26.03 31.09 26.54
N LEU A 110 -26.41 31.36 25.28
CA LEU A 110 -27.39 30.58 24.51
C LEU A 110 -26.77 29.82 23.32
N LEU A 111 -25.49 30.07 23.03
CA LEU A 111 -24.66 29.42 22.01
C LEU A 111 -23.55 28.64 22.70
#